data_AF-A0A2W7ML60-F1
#
_entry.id   AF-A0A2W7ML60-F1
#
_cell.length_a   1.000
_cell.length_b   1.000
_cell.length_c   1.000
_cell.angle_alpha   90.00
_cell.angle_beta   90.00
_cell.angle_gamma   90.00
#
_symmetry.space_group_name_H-M   'P 1'
#
loop_
_entity.id
_entity.type
_entity.pdbx_description
1 polymer ?
#
loop_
_entity_poly.entity_id
_entity_poly.type
_entity_poly.pdbx_seq_one_letter_code
_entity_poly.pdbx_strand_id
1 'polypeptide(L)' 'MKKIGVVLMFIGAVMLATFMFVDLKVDFGLWITGFLISMIVAASGAVTLIFYLAKGIKADKASNNDFK' A
#
# COMPACT_ATOMS: atom_id res chain seq x y z
N MET A 1 8.55 2.34 -11.65
CA MET A 1 8.39 2.22 -10.19
C MET A 1 6.94 1.96 -9.70
N LYS A 2 5.90 1.89 -10.57
CA LYS A 2 4.51 1.51 -10.17
C LYS A 2 4.42 0.18 -9.39
N LYS A 3 5.31 -0.78 -9.68
CA LYS A 3 5.35 -2.10 -9.04
C LYS A 3 5.61 -2.04 -7.53
N ILE A 4 6.37 -1.05 -7.04
CA ILE A 4 6.73 -0.94 -5.62
C ILE A 4 5.49 -0.65 -4.77
N GLY A 5 4.63 0.28 -5.19
CA GLY A 5 3.39 0.59 -4.48
C GLY A 5 2.42 -0.60 -4.43
N VAL A 6 2.31 -1.35 -5.54
CA VAL A 6 1.49 -2.57 -5.59
C VAL A 6 2.04 -3.65 -4.66
N VAL A 7 3.35 -3.86 -4.66
CA VAL A 7 4.00 -4.87 -3.79
C VAL A 7 3.85 -4.51 -2.31
N LEU A 8 4.04 -3.24 -1.94
CA LEU A 8 3.83 -2.77 -0.56
C LEU A 8 2.37 -2.95 -0.11
N MET A 9 1.42 -2.60 -0.97
CA MET A 9 -0.01 -2.79 -0.68
C MET A 9 -0.35 -4.28 -0.53
N PHE A 10 0.20 -5.13 -1.41
CA PHE A 10 -0.01 -6.58 -1.35
C PHE A 10 0.56 -7.19 -0.05
N ILE A 11 1.80 -6.85 0.31
CA ILE A 11 2.44 -7.33 1.54
C ILE A 11 1.64 -6.86 2.77
N GLY A 12 1.27 -5.57 2.81
CA GLY A 12 0.46 -5.04 3.92
C GLY A 12 -0.90 -5.72 4.05
N ALA A 13 -1.58 -6.00 2.94
CA ALA A 13 -2.86 -6.71 2.94
C ALA A 13 -2.73 -8.17 3.41
N VAL A 14 -1.69 -8.88 2.96
CA VAL A 14 -1.41 -10.27 3.40
C VAL A 14 -1.08 -10.30 4.88
N MET A 15 -0.27 -9.36 5.38
CA MET A 15 0.03 -9.27 6.81
C MET A 15 -1.23 -8.99 7.64
N LEU A 16 -2.07 -8.04 7.23
CA LEU A 16 -3.35 -7.76 7.90
C LEU A 16 -4.26 -8.99 7.92
N ALA A 17 -4.39 -9.68 6.79
CA ALA A 17 -5.17 -10.90 6.69
C ALA A 17 -4.61 -12.00 7.62
N THR A 18 -3.29 -12.11 7.74
CA THR A 18 -2.64 -13.06 8.65
C THR A 18 -3.01 -12.75 10.10
N PHE A 19 -2.86 -11.50 10.54
CA PHE A 19 -3.22 -11.12 11.90
C PHE A 19 -4.72 -11.22 12.20
N MET A 20 -5.59 -11.06 11.21
CA MET A 20 -7.04 -11.08 11.39
C MET A 20 -7.65 -12.49 11.34
N PHE A 21 -7.13 -13.36 10.47
CA PHE A 21 -7.76 -14.66 10.18
C PHE A 21 -6.94 -15.86 10.62
N VAL A 22 -5.65 -15.70 10.91
CA VAL A 22 -4.83 -16.78 11.45
C VAL A 22 -4.86 -16.73 12.96
N ASP A 23 -5.14 -17.87 13.58
CA ASP A 23 -5.11 -18.05 15.03
C ASP A 23 -3.65 -18.11 15.52
N LEU A 24 -3.02 -16.93 15.57
CA LEU A 24 -1.66 -16.76 16.03
C LEU A 24 -1.64 -16.86 17.57
N LYS A 25 -1.10 -17.97 18.09
CA LYS A 25 -0.81 -18.14 19.53
C LYS A 25 0.36 -17.26 19.98
N VAL A 26 0.17 -15.95 19.92
CA VAL A 26 1.13 -14.93 20.36
C VAL A 26 0.48 -14.06 21.43
N ASP A 27 1.31 -13.43 22.27
CA ASP A 27 0.82 -12.49 23.27
C ASP A 27 0.06 -11.33 22.62
N PHE A 28 -0.99 -10.84 23.29
CA PHE A 28 -1.84 -9.76 22.77
C PHE A 28 -1.03 -8.51 22.40
N GLY A 29 0.01 -8.18 23.17
CA GLY A 29 0.89 -7.05 22.88
C GLY A 29 1.67 -7.21 21.57
N LEU A 30 2.11 -8.44 21.28
CA LEU A 30 2.80 -8.75 20.03
C LEU A 30 1.84 -8.77 18.84
N TRP A 31 0.64 -9.32 19.04
CA TRP A 31 -0.43 -9.34 18.02
C TRP A 31 -0.84 -7.93 17.60
N ILE A 32 -1.16 -7.05 18.56
CA ILE A 32 -1.62 -5.69 18.25
C ILE A 32 -0.52 -4.85 17.60
N THR A 33 0.73 -5.03 18.03
CA THR A 33 1.88 -4.34 17.45
C THR A 33 2.08 -4.76 15.99
N GLY A 34 2.05 -6.07 15.73
CA GLY A 34 2.14 -6.62 14.37
C GLY A 34 0.99 -6.12 13.48
N PHE A 35 -0.24 -6.11 14.00
CA PHE A 35 -1.41 -5.59 13.31
C PHE A 35 -1.25 -4.10 12.93
N LEU A 36 -0.83 -3.26 13.87
CA LEU A 36 -0.61 -1.82 13.62
C LEU A 36 0.47 -1.57 12.57
N ILE A 37 1.59 -2.30 12.63
CA ILE A 37 2.66 -2.22 11.62
C ILE A 37 2.11 -2.61 10.24
N SER A 38 1.32 -3.68 10.16
CA SER A 38 0.70 -4.15 8.92
C SER A 38 -0.21 -3.07 8.31
N MET A 39 -0.95 -2.37 9.16
CA MET A 39 -1.81 -1.25 8.76
C MET A 39 -1.01 -0.10 8.14
N ILE A 40 0.12 0.27 8.75
CA ILE A 40 0.99 1.34 8.24
C ILE A 40 1.62 0.94 6.90
N VAL A 41 2.07 -0.30 6.77
CA VAL A 41 2.63 -0.83 5.52
C VAL A 41 1.58 -0.77 4.40
N ALA A 42 0.36 -1.26 4.65
CA ALA A 42 -0.73 -1.20 3.68
C ALA A 42 -1.07 0.24 3.28
N ALA A 43 -1.18 1.15 4.26
CA ALA A 43 -1.45 2.57 4.03
C ALA A 43 -0.36 3.23 3.17
N SER A 44 0.92 2.96 3.46
CA SER A 44 2.04 3.50 2.68
C SER A 44 2.04 3.00 1.23
N GLY A 45 1.66 1.73 1.00
CA GLY A 45 1.44 1.17 -0.34
C GLY A 45 0.33 1.90 -1.10
N ALA A 46 -0.80 2.13 -0.44
CA ALA A 46 -1.93 2.86 -1.02
C ALA A 46 -1.57 4.32 -1.37
N VAL A 47 -0.92 5.05 -0.45
CA VAL A 47 -0.47 6.43 -0.69
C VAL A 47 0.48 6.51 -1.88
N THR A 48 1.43 5.57 -1.96
CA THR A 48 2.38 5.48 -3.07
C THR A 48 1.65 5.30 -4.41
N LEU A 49 0.64 4.43 -4.45
CA LEU A 49 -0.19 4.22 -5.65
C LEU A 49 -0.98 5.46 -6.03
N ILE A 50 -1.60 6.14 -5.06
CA ILE A 50 -2.33 7.40 -5.29
C ILE A 50 -1.39 8.45 -5.88
N PHE A 51 -0.19 8.60 -5.33
CA PHE A 51 0.81 9.54 -5.84
C PHE A 51 1.24 9.22 -7.27
N TYR A 52 1.45 7.94 -7.59
CA TYR A 52 1.75 7.51 -8.96
C TYR A 52 0.60 7.78 -9.92
N LEU A 53 -0.64 7.56 -9.48
CA LEU A 53 -1.82 7.79 -10.29
C LEU A 53 -1.99 9.29 -10.58
N ALA A 54 -1.82 10.14 -9.56
CA ALA A 54 -1.83 11.59 -9.71
C ALA A 54 -0.72 12.09 -10.65
N LYS A 55 0.49 11.55 -10.53
CA LYS A 55 1.62 11.89 -11.42
C LYS A 55 1.37 11.43 -12.86
N GLY A 56 0.76 10.26 -13.05
CA GLY A 56 0.35 9.75 -14.36
C GLY A 56 -0.67 10.66 -15.05
N ILE A 57 -1.73 11.07 -14.34
CA ILE A 57 -2.75 11.99 -14.87
C ILE A 57 -2.14 13.34 -15.30
N LYS A 58 -1.18 13.87 -14.51
CA LYS A 58 -0.49 15.12 -14.87
C LYS A 58 0.38 14.96 -16.12
N ALA A 59 1.08 13.84 -16.26
CA ALA A 59 1.90 13.55 -17.43
C ALA A 59 1.05 13.38 -18.70
N ASP A 60 -0.07 12.67 -18.61
CA ASP A 60 -1.00 12.51 -19.75
C ASP A 60 -1.61 13.86 -20.17
N LYS A 61 -1.94 14.74 -19.23
CA LYS A 61 -2.42 16.10 -19.55
C LYS A 61 -1.35 16.98 -20.19
N ALA A 62 -0.09 16.86 -19.76
CA ALA A 62 1.01 17.62 -20.36
C ALA A 62 1.31 17.13 -21.79
N SER A 63 1.34 15.82 -22.00
CA SER A 63 1.56 15.22 -23.33
C SER A 63 0.50 15.63 -24.35
N ASN A 64 -0.73 15.92 -23.93
CA ASN A 64 -1.81 16.31 -24.85
C ASN A 64 -1.80 17.79 -25.23
N ASN A 65 -0.97 18.62 -24.58
CA ASN A 65 -0.82 20.05 -24.90
C ASN A 65 0.35 20.33 -25.84
N ASP A 66 1.36 19.45 -25.93
CA ASP A 66 2.50 19.62 -26.84
C ASP A 66 2.18 19.29 -28.32
N PHE A 67 1.00 18.72 -28.60
CA PHE A 67 0.52 18.43 -29.97
C PHE A 67 -0.56 19.42 -30.47
N LYS A 68 -0.69 20.59 -29.84
CA LYS A 68 -1.55 21.68 -30.31
C LYS A 68 -0.75 22.90 -30.75
#